data_AF-A0A943WZE6-F1
#
_entry.id   AF-A0A943WZE6-F1
#
_cell.length_a   1.000
_cell.length_b   1.000
_cell.length_c   1.000
_cell.angle_alpha   90.00
_cell.angle_beta   90.00
_cell.angle_gamma   90.00
#
_symmetry.space_group_name_H-M   'P 1'
#
loop_
_entity.id
_entity.type
_entity.pdbx_description
1 polymer ?
#
loop_
_entity_poly.entity_id
_entity_poly.type
_entity_poly.pdbx_seq_one_letter_code
_entity_poly.pdbx_strand_id
1 'polypeptide(L)' 'MNEETKVFPDWTAYDNWLIENNSKYSITSLNEVDGKIVAVFFDKTVEAEGEKSAD' A
#
# COMPACT_ATOMS: atom_id res chain seq x y z
N MET A 1 -3.25 -12.43 2.74
CA MET A 1 -2.92 -11.04 2.41
C MET A 1 -1.52 -10.77 2.96
N ASN A 2 -0.54 -10.50 2.09
CA ASN A 2 0.81 -10.12 2.53
C ASN A 2 0.86 -8.60 2.59
N GLU A 3 0.75 -8.06 3.80
CA GLU A 3 0.84 -6.62 4.04
C GLU A 3 2.30 -6.18 4.16
N GLU A 4 2.60 -5.02 3.58
CA GLU A 4 3.88 -4.32 3.66
C GLU A 4 3.69 -3.00 4.41
N THR A 5 4.75 -2.55 5.10
CA THR A 5 4.77 -1.25 5.80
C THR A 5 5.85 -0.36 5.21
N LYS A 6 5.51 0.89 4.91
CA LYS A 6 6.46 1.90 4.44
C LYS A 6 6.30 3.21 5.21
N VAL A 7 7.43 3.82 5.52
CA VAL A 7 7.50 5.11 6.22
C VAL A 7 7.93 6.19 5.23
N PHE A 8 7.19 7.29 5.20
CA PHE A 8 7.47 8.48 4.40
C PHE A 8 7.81 9.66 5.31
N PRO A 9 8.73 10.54 4.89
CA PRO A 9 9.14 11.69 5.70
C PRO A 9 8.02 12.72 5.91
N ASP A 10 7.05 12.80 5.00
CA ASP A 10 5.93 13.74 5.04
C ASP A 10 4.80 13.30 4.09
N TRP A 11 3.69 14.05 4.07
CA TRP A 11 2.54 13.82 3.20
C TRP A 11 2.87 13.94 1.72
N THR A 12 3.77 14.85 1.32
CA THR A 12 4.15 15.03 -0.10
C THR A 12 4.89 13.81 -0.64
N ALA A 13 5.79 13.23 0.15
CA ALA A 13 6.49 12.00 -0.21
C ALA A 13 5.54 10.80 -0.30
N TYR A 14 4.56 10.71 0.61
CA TYR A 14 3.51 9.69 0.52
C TYR A 14 2.65 9.86 -0.74
N ASP A 15 2.16 11.08 -1.03
CA ASP A 15 1.32 11.35 -2.20
C ASP A 15 2.04 11.07 -3.51
N ASN A 16 3.30 11.50 -3.65
CA ASN A 16 4.13 11.21 -4.82
C ASN A 16 4.26 9.70 -5.05
N TRP A 17 4.53 8.93 -3.99
CA TRP A 17 4.60 7.48 -4.08
C TRP A 17 3.24 6.86 -4.42
N LEU A 18 2.15 7.33 -3.81
CA LEU A 18 0.82 6.80 -4.06
C LEU A 18 0.40 7.02 -5.51
N ILE A 19 0.65 8.20 -6.09
CA ILE A 19 0.32 8.49 -7.50
C ILE A 19 0.97 7.46 -8.44
N GLU A 20 2.23 7.12 -8.20
CA GLU A 20 2.96 6.14 -9.00
C GLU A 20 2.50 4.70 -8.78
N ASN A 21 1.96 4.39 -7.59
CA ASN A 21 1.74 3.01 -7.15
C ASN A 21 0.26 2.65 -6.90
N ASN A 22 -0.67 3.59 -7.03
CA ASN A 22 -2.10 3.38 -6.72
C ASN A 22 -2.73 2.27 -7.57
N SER A 23 -2.24 2.03 -8.80
CA SER A 23 -2.71 0.91 -9.62
C SER A 23 -2.31 -0.46 -9.08
N LYS A 24 -1.18 -0.54 -8.34
CA LYS A 24 -0.60 -1.78 -7.84
C LYS A 24 -0.96 -2.09 -6.39
N TYR A 25 -0.92 -1.09 -5.50
CA TYR A 25 -1.11 -1.30 -4.07
C TYR A 25 -2.46 -0.77 -3.57
N SER A 26 -3.00 -1.43 -2.55
CA SER A 26 -4.17 -0.99 -1.79
C SER A 26 -3.75 -0.66 -0.37
N ILE A 27 -4.13 0.51 0.14
CA ILE A 27 -3.79 0.96 1.49
C ILE A 27 -4.78 0.39 2.50
N THR A 28 -4.28 -0.24 3.56
CA THR A 28 -5.11 -0.79 4.66
C THR A 28 -5.08 0.07 5.91
N SER A 29 -3.97 0.77 6.17
CA SER A 29 -3.85 1.70 7.28
C SER A 29 -2.92 2.86 6.93
N LEU A 30 -3.23 4.03 7.45
CA LEU A 30 -2.40 5.23 7.33
C LEU A 30 -2.35 5.95 8.68
N ASN A 31 -1.16 6.16 9.22
CA ASN A 31 -0.94 6.84 10.50
C ASN A 31 0.14 7.92 10.35
N GLU A 32 0.06 8.97 11.16
CA GLU A 32 1.13 9.96 11.32
C GLU A 32 1.78 9.78 12.70
N VAL A 33 3.09 9.53 12.72
CA VAL A 33 3.87 9.31 13.95
C VAL A 33 5.13 10.14 13.87
N ASP A 34 5.31 11.06 14.83
CA ASP A 34 6.44 11.99 14.89
C ASP A 34 6.68 12.77 13.58
N GLY A 35 5.59 13.20 12.94
CA GLY A 35 5.60 13.94 11.67
C GLY A 35 5.91 13.10 10.42
N LYS A 36 6.04 11.78 10.56
CA LYS A 36 6.24 10.83 9.45
C LYS A 36 4.96 10.07 9.15
N ILE A 37 4.76 9.73 7.88
CA ILE A 37 3.60 8.95 7.43
C ILE A 37 3.96 7.46 7.40
N VAL A 38 3.19 6.65 8.11
CA VAL A 38 3.32 5.19 8.15
C VAL A 38 2.14 4.58 7.40
N ALA A 39 2.40 4.06 6.20
CA ALA A 39 1.40 3.38 5.38
C ALA A 39 1.57 1.86 5.48
N VAL A 40 0.45 1.16 5.69
CA VAL A 40 0.33 -0.29 5.54
C VAL A 40 -0.50 -0.57 4.30
N PHE A 41 -0.02 -1.45 3.44
CA PHE A 41 -0.65 -1.74 2.15
C PHE A 41 -0.36 -3.17 1.69
N PHE A 42 -1.11 -3.66 0.71
CA PHE A 42 -0.84 -4.94 0.04
C PHE A 42 -0.90 -4.79 -1.48
N ASP A 43 -0.27 -5.72 -2.18
CA ASP A 43 -0.32 -5.81 -3.65
C ASP A 43 -1.66 -6.38 -4.11
N LYS A 44 -2.41 -5.58 -4.87
CA LYS A 44 -3.73 -5.93 -5.43
C LYS A 44 -3.66 -7.14 -6.36
N THR A 45 -2.51 -7.40 -6.98
CA THR A 45 -2.33 -8.51 -7.92
C THR A 45 -2.17 -9.86 -7.23
N VAL A 46 -1.71 -9.86 -5.98
CA VAL A 46 -1.55 -11.09 -5.17
C VAL A 46 -2.91 -11.69 -4.79
N GLU A 47 -3.98 -10.89 -4.78
CA GLU A 47 -5.35 -11.41 -4.59
C GLU A 47 -5.93 -12.03 -5.87
N ALA A 48 -5.56 -11.53 -7.06
CA ALA A 48 -6.12 -11.97 -8.34
C ALA A 48 -5.68 -13.38 -8.77
N GLU A 49 -4.56 -13.90 -8.24
CA GLU A 49 -4.07 -15.26 -8.55
C GLU A 49 -4.73 -16.35 -7.67
N GLY A 50 -5.44 -15.98 -6.61
CA GLY A 50 -6.14 -16.92 -5.72
C GLY A 50 -7.49 -17.43 -6.25
N GLU A 51 -8.10 -16.73 -7.22
CA GLU A 51 -9.44 -17.06 -7.74
C GLU A 51 -9.45 -17.82 -9.08
N LYS A 52 -8.28 -18.10 -9.69
CA LYS A 52 -8.18 -18.78 -11.00
C LYS A 52 -7.89 -20.29 -10.94
N SER A 53 -8.22 -20.98 -9.85
CA SER A 53 -8.07 -22.44 -9.74
C SER A 53 -9.30 -23.14 -9.18
N ALA A 54 -10.48 -22.73 -9.64
CA ALA A 54 -11.73 -23.45 -9.44
C ALA A 54 -12.61 -23.37 -10.69
N ASP A 55 -12.19 -24.01 -11.78
CA ASP A 55 -13.08 -24.67 -12.76
C ASP A 55 -12.34 -25.81 -13.46
#